data_AF-M2PW65-F1
#
_entry.id   AF-M2PW65-F1
#
_cell.length_a   1.000
_cell.length_b   1.000
_cell.length_c   1.000
_cell.angle_alpha   90.00
_cell.angle_beta   90.00
_cell.angle_gamma   90.00
#
_symmetry.space_group_name_H-M   'P 1'
#
loop_
_entity.id
_entity.type
_entity.pdbx_description
1 polymer ?
#
loop_
_entity_poly.entity_id
_entity_poly.type
_entity_poly.pdbx_seq_one_letter_code
_entity_poly.pdbx_strand_id
1 'polypeptide(L)'
;MATRKKASEVINNSSANWRRLLDTLEGPLRDYLRESKGKPISNAFPCAVACRVKGCRRGEQYMSLLFWDHYEDVRIVFCHCNPLCRALVRAGMFPTTPSEPSVAISMALLDFIHKSFQAGTSVAAGGKTLKAFYEHRGMPDTSTIDGGDLDPFTKGFKAAYKWYSVLREKMDPTYRLQYDAIDKTPRNGLLLFIKGHLLLSLTEAAGSIEATESGEATGSGVLEIDLVRFPWQTMPSLLAKYNLFIEGWPEGVPFPGQGDKTKTIEKLLKDQLRDLAGDEEIPHAARCSTST
;
A
#
# COMPACT_ATOMS: atom_id res chain seq x y z
N MET A 1 -7.22 7.62 32.17
CA MET A 1 -8.37 7.10 31.37
C MET A 1 -9.04 8.14 30.46
N ALA A 2 -9.03 9.44 30.76
CA ALA A 2 -9.69 10.48 29.93
C ALA A 2 -9.03 10.74 28.55
N THR A 3 -7.73 10.56 28.41
CA THR A 3 -6.98 10.79 27.15
C THR A 3 -7.28 9.77 26.05
N ARG A 4 -7.66 8.53 26.42
CA ARG A 4 -7.92 7.44 25.45
C ARG A 4 -9.26 7.60 24.72
N LYS A 5 -10.30 8.11 25.41
CA LYS A 5 -11.62 8.43 24.80
C LYS A 5 -11.52 9.54 23.75
N LYS A 6 -10.74 10.59 24.04
CA LYS A 6 -10.57 11.74 23.14
C LYS A 6 -9.86 11.34 21.83
N ALA A 7 -8.87 10.45 21.89
CA ALA A 7 -8.18 9.95 20.71
C ALA A 7 -9.08 9.08 19.81
N SER A 8 -9.89 8.18 20.39
CA SER A 8 -10.82 7.33 19.61
C SER A 8 -11.90 8.15 18.89
N GLU A 9 -12.37 9.23 19.52
CA GLU A 9 -13.41 10.10 18.95
C GLU A 9 -12.88 10.90 17.75
N VAL A 10 -11.64 11.41 17.84
CA VAL A 10 -10.96 12.11 16.74
C VAL A 10 -10.69 11.17 15.54
N ILE A 11 -10.28 9.93 15.78
CA ILE A 11 -10.03 8.93 14.72
C ILE A 11 -11.34 8.54 14.00
N ASN A 12 -12.42 8.36 14.75
CA ASN A 12 -13.74 8.04 14.20
C ASN A 12 -14.28 9.18 13.34
N ASN A 13 -14.10 10.43 13.79
CA ASN A 13 -14.54 11.61 13.04
C ASN A 13 -13.75 11.77 11.73
N SER A 14 -12.43 11.55 11.75
CA SER A 14 -11.59 11.58 10.54
C SER A 14 -12.04 10.54 9.51
N SER A 15 -12.30 9.30 9.94
CA SER A 15 -12.74 8.22 9.05
C SER A 15 -14.13 8.49 8.45
N ALA A 16 -15.05 9.07 9.21
CA ALA A 16 -16.38 9.46 8.71
C ALA A 16 -16.28 10.59 7.66
N ASN A 17 -15.42 11.59 7.91
CA ASN A 17 -15.19 12.68 6.97
C ASN A 17 -14.61 12.18 5.65
N TRP A 18 -13.64 11.26 5.72
CA TRP A 18 -13.11 10.61 4.52
C TRP A 18 -14.19 9.87 3.74
N ARG A 19 -15.02 9.05 4.39
CA ARG A 19 -16.09 8.31 3.68
C ARG A 19 -17.03 9.24 2.93
N ARG A 20 -17.49 10.32 3.57
CA ARG A 20 -18.34 11.35 2.93
C ARG A 20 -17.64 12.03 1.76
N LEU A 21 -16.36 12.36 1.93
CA LEU A 21 -15.57 12.98 0.87
C LEU A 21 -15.44 12.03 -0.33
N LEU A 22 -15.09 10.76 -0.09
CA LEU A 22 -14.85 9.77 -1.14
C LEU A 22 -16.04 9.60 -2.09
N ASP A 23 -17.27 9.64 -1.56
CA ASP A 23 -18.48 9.55 -2.38
C ASP A 23 -18.60 10.71 -3.39
N THR A 24 -17.99 11.86 -3.09
CA THR A 24 -17.94 13.02 -4.02
C THR A 24 -16.78 12.97 -5.01
N LEU A 25 -15.79 12.10 -4.78
CA LEU A 25 -14.55 12.03 -5.56
C LEU A 25 -14.57 10.95 -6.66
N GLU A 26 -15.51 10.00 -6.62
CA GLU A 26 -15.58 8.90 -7.59
C GLU A 26 -15.73 9.40 -9.04
N GLY A 27 -16.69 10.30 -9.29
CA GLY A 27 -16.90 10.90 -10.62
C GLY A 27 -15.65 11.62 -11.15
N PRO A 28 -15.07 12.57 -10.39
CA PRO A 28 -13.80 13.22 -10.75
C PRO A 28 -12.65 12.26 -11.04
N LEU A 29 -12.49 11.20 -10.24
CA LEU A 29 -11.44 10.22 -10.45
C LEU A 29 -11.66 9.45 -11.75
N ARG A 30 -12.91 9.03 -12.02
CA ARG A 30 -13.28 8.36 -13.27
C ARG A 30 -13.00 9.22 -14.49
N ASP A 31 -13.34 10.51 -14.42
CA ASP A 31 -13.03 11.48 -15.47
C ASP A 31 -11.51 11.57 -15.70
N TYR A 32 -10.73 11.75 -14.64
CA TYR A 32 -9.26 11.81 -14.72
C TYR A 32 -8.65 10.55 -15.34
N LEU A 33 -9.07 9.36 -14.90
CA LEU A 33 -8.53 8.09 -15.42
C LEU A 33 -8.86 7.88 -16.89
N ARG A 34 -10.07 8.26 -17.32
CA ARG A 34 -10.47 8.21 -18.72
C ARG A 34 -9.64 9.18 -19.57
N GLU A 35 -9.42 10.39 -19.07
CA GLU A 35 -8.70 11.44 -19.79
C GLU A 35 -7.18 11.21 -19.84
N SER A 36 -6.60 10.56 -18.84
CA SER A 36 -5.15 10.27 -18.76
C SER A 36 -4.73 8.94 -19.40
N LYS A 37 -5.69 8.05 -19.72
CA LYS A 37 -5.38 6.74 -20.31
C LYS A 37 -4.57 6.87 -21.60
N GLY A 38 -3.39 6.24 -21.61
CA GLY A 38 -2.49 6.22 -22.77
C GLY A 38 -1.74 7.53 -23.01
N LYS A 39 -1.80 8.49 -22.08
CA LYS A 39 -1.06 9.75 -22.16
C LYS A 39 0.14 9.74 -21.23
N PRO A 40 1.21 10.49 -21.54
CA PRO A 40 2.29 10.74 -20.61
C PRO A 40 1.76 11.35 -19.30
N ILE A 41 2.41 11.01 -18.19
CA ILE A 41 2.09 11.60 -16.89
C ILE A 41 2.46 13.10 -16.97
N SER A 42 1.49 13.96 -16.65
CA SER A 42 1.75 15.39 -16.50
C SER A 42 2.48 15.63 -15.19
N ASN A 43 3.64 16.28 -15.27
CA ASN A 43 4.39 16.75 -14.11
C ASN A 43 4.05 18.21 -13.79
N ALA A 44 2.92 18.72 -14.28
CA ALA A 44 2.46 20.07 -14.00
C ALA A 44 1.02 20.03 -13.51
N PHE A 45 0.73 20.83 -12.49
CA PHE A 45 -0.65 21.05 -12.06
C PHE A 45 -1.39 21.95 -13.06
N PRO A 46 -2.49 21.49 -13.68
CA PRO A 46 -3.27 22.34 -14.57
C PRO A 46 -3.91 23.48 -13.76
N CYS A 47 -3.37 24.69 -13.93
CA CYS A 47 -3.90 25.87 -13.30
C CYS A 47 -5.28 26.19 -13.91
N ALA A 48 -6.32 26.08 -13.10
CA ALA A 48 -7.73 26.45 -13.34
C ALA A 48 -8.66 25.36 -13.90
N VAL A 49 -9.51 24.86 -13.00
CA VAL A 49 -10.86 24.40 -13.37
C VAL A 49 -11.80 25.60 -13.31
N ALA A 50 -12.11 26.19 -14.47
CA ALA A 50 -13.03 27.33 -14.52
C ALA A 50 -14.46 26.89 -14.16
N CYS A 51 -15.00 27.45 -13.07
CA CYS A 51 -16.42 27.31 -12.75
C CYS A 51 -17.27 28.04 -13.80
N ARG A 52 -18.21 27.33 -14.42
CA ARG A 52 -19.13 27.88 -15.44
C ARG A 52 -20.37 28.57 -14.84
N VAL A 53 -20.59 28.46 -13.53
CA VAL A 53 -21.76 29.04 -12.86
C VAL A 53 -21.52 30.53 -12.63
N LYS A 54 -22.37 31.37 -13.22
CA LYS A 54 -22.32 32.83 -13.03
C LYS A 54 -22.57 33.17 -11.55
N GLY A 55 -21.75 34.07 -10.99
CA GLY A 55 -21.85 34.49 -9.59
C GLY A 55 -21.36 33.47 -8.56
N CYS A 56 -20.72 32.38 -8.98
CA CYS A 56 -20.18 31.39 -8.04
C CYS A 56 -19.04 31.98 -7.19
N ARG A 57 -19.15 31.90 -5.87
CA ARG A 57 -18.10 32.33 -4.94
C ARG A 57 -16.87 31.44 -5.08
N ARG A 58 -15.70 32.06 -5.22
CA ARG A 58 -14.41 31.39 -5.34
C ARG A 58 -13.64 31.49 -4.03
N GLY A 59 -12.94 30.41 -3.70
CA GLY A 59 -11.92 30.37 -2.66
C GLY A 59 -10.56 30.11 -3.29
N GLU A 60 -9.50 30.42 -2.56
CA GLU A 60 -8.14 30.07 -2.92
C GLU A 60 -7.42 29.46 -1.71
N GLN A 61 -6.52 28.52 -1.96
CA GLN A 61 -5.70 27.89 -0.93
C GLN A 61 -4.32 27.58 -1.50
N TYR A 62 -3.28 27.90 -0.73
CA TYR A 62 -1.91 27.49 -1.04
C TYR A 62 -1.70 26.05 -0.54
N MET A 63 -1.10 25.23 -1.39
CA MET A 63 -0.87 23.82 -1.08
C MET A 63 0.43 23.33 -1.70
N SER A 64 1.09 22.40 -1.01
CA SER A 64 2.24 21.68 -1.54
C SER A 64 1.79 20.43 -2.29
N LEU A 65 2.21 20.34 -3.54
CA LEU A 65 1.89 19.25 -4.46
C LEU A 65 3.11 18.36 -4.63
N LEU A 66 2.98 17.08 -4.29
CA LEU A 66 4.06 16.09 -4.40
C LEU A 66 3.93 15.30 -5.71
N PHE A 67 4.90 15.45 -6.62
CA PHE A 67 4.99 14.73 -7.88
C PHE A 67 6.03 13.59 -7.82
N TRP A 68 6.22 12.86 -8.90
CA TRP A 68 7.27 11.83 -8.92
C TRP A 68 8.68 12.42 -8.81
N ASP A 69 8.93 13.52 -9.52
CA ASP A 69 10.27 14.07 -9.74
C ASP A 69 10.57 15.35 -8.96
N HIS A 70 9.54 16.00 -8.40
CA HIS A 70 9.64 17.26 -7.65
C HIS A 70 8.42 17.49 -6.74
N TYR A 71 8.44 18.57 -5.98
CA TYR A 71 7.25 19.17 -5.39
C TYR A 71 7.16 20.65 -5.77
N GLU A 72 5.95 21.20 -5.72
CA GLU A 72 5.70 22.63 -5.95
C GLU A 72 4.61 23.16 -5.03
N ASP A 73 4.75 24.41 -4.58
CA ASP A 73 3.72 25.13 -3.85
C ASP A 73 2.84 25.88 -4.83
N VAL A 74 1.56 25.49 -4.90
CA VAL A 74 0.62 26.00 -5.89
C VAL A 74 -0.58 26.64 -5.21
N ARG A 75 -1.00 27.79 -5.75
CA ARG A 75 -2.27 28.41 -5.37
C ARG A 75 -3.41 27.77 -6.14
N ILE A 76 -4.28 27.06 -5.43
CA ILE A 76 -5.42 26.35 -6.00
C ILE A 76 -6.68 27.20 -5.83
N VAL A 77 -7.31 27.53 -6.95
CA VAL A 77 -8.61 28.21 -6.97
C VAL A 77 -9.73 27.17 -7.05
N PHE A 78 -10.67 27.26 -6.13
CA PHE A 78 -11.83 26.36 -6.05
C PHE A 78 -13.11 27.17 -5.83
N CYS A 79 -14.26 26.51 -5.85
CA CYS A 79 -15.54 27.16 -5.63
C CYS A 79 -16.56 26.19 -5.03
N HIS A 80 -17.74 26.67 -4.65
CA HIS A 80 -18.78 25.79 -4.10
C HIS A 80 -19.23 24.70 -5.10
N CYS A 81 -19.23 24.99 -6.40
CA CYS A 81 -19.61 24.02 -7.43
C CYS A 81 -18.52 22.96 -7.70
N ASN A 82 -17.27 23.29 -7.40
CA ASN A 82 -16.12 22.40 -7.53
C ASN A 82 -15.23 22.55 -6.29
N PRO A 83 -15.58 21.85 -5.19
CA PRO A 83 -14.84 21.93 -3.93
C PRO A 83 -13.37 21.56 -4.13
N LEU A 84 -12.49 22.03 -3.23
CA LEU A 84 -11.04 21.88 -3.33
C LEU A 84 -10.59 20.44 -3.65
N CYS A 85 -11.01 19.46 -2.85
CA CYS A 85 -10.65 18.05 -3.06
C CYS A 85 -11.13 17.51 -4.42
N ARG A 86 -12.28 17.99 -4.91
CA ARG A 86 -12.81 17.62 -6.22
C ARG A 86 -11.96 18.21 -7.35
N ALA A 87 -11.51 19.46 -7.18
CA ALA A 87 -10.60 20.13 -8.11
C ALA A 87 -9.24 19.42 -8.17
N LEU A 88 -8.68 19.05 -7.00
CA LEU A 88 -7.45 18.28 -6.88
C LEU A 88 -7.52 16.96 -7.65
N VAL A 89 -8.54 16.13 -7.38
CA VAL A 89 -8.67 14.80 -8.03
C VAL A 89 -8.86 14.93 -9.53
N ARG A 90 -9.66 15.90 -9.98
CA ARG A 90 -9.81 16.17 -11.42
C ARG A 90 -8.50 16.57 -12.08
N ALA A 91 -7.59 17.20 -11.34
CA ALA A 91 -6.28 17.65 -11.79
C ALA A 91 -5.17 16.59 -11.62
N GLY A 92 -5.47 15.37 -11.17
CA GLY A 92 -4.46 14.33 -11.00
C GLY A 92 -3.84 14.27 -9.60
N MET A 93 -4.37 14.99 -8.62
CA MET A 93 -3.83 15.09 -7.26
C MET A 93 -4.81 14.52 -6.22
N PHE A 94 -4.30 13.82 -5.21
CA PHE A 94 -5.10 13.28 -4.12
C PHE A 94 -4.75 13.95 -2.78
N PRO A 95 -5.73 14.48 -2.03
CA PRO A 95 -5.45 15.18 -0.78
C PRO A 95 -4.95 14.22 0.31
N THR A 96 -4.16 14.74 1.26
CA THR A 96 -3.69 13.99 2.43
C THR A 96 -4.64 14.04 3.62
N THR A 97 -5.55 15.01 3.67
CA THR A 97 -6.61 15.17 4.67
C THR A 97 -7.96 15.51 4.01
N PRO A 98 -9.12 15.21 4.66
CA PRO A 98 -10.41 15.33 3.99
C PRO A 98 -11.04 16.73 4.07
N SER A 99 -10.67 17.54 5.06
CA SER A 99 -11.33 18.82 5.36
C SER A 99 -10.50 20.03 4.94
N GLU A 100 -9.21 20.04 5.29
CA GLU A 100 -8.29 21.16 5.05
C GLU A 100 -6.93 20.61 4.59
N PRO A 101 -6.83 20.15 3.33
CA PRO A 101 -5.58 19.59 2.84
C PRO A 101 -4.55 20.69 2.60
N SER A 102 -3.44 20.69 3.33
CA SER A 102 -2.26 21.51 3.00
C SER A 102 -1.38 20.83 1.94
N VAL A 103 -1.41 19.50 1.89
CA VAL A 103 -0.60 18.67 0.98
C VAL A 103 -1.49 17.77 0.12
N ALA A 104 -1.16 17.64 -1.16
CA ALA A 104 -1.73 16.65 -2.07
C ALA A 104 -0.65 15.91 -2.86
N ILE A 105 -0.93 14.67 -3.23
CA ILE A 105 0.03 13.75 -3.84
C ILE A 105 -0.46 13.36 -5.23
N SER A 106 0.43 13.34 -6.20
CA SER A 106 0.10 12.91 -7.56
C SER A 106 -0.49 11.50 -7.54
N MET A 107 -1.65 11.32 -8.17
CA MET A 107 -2.30 10.02 -8.29
C MET A 107 -1.48 9.05 -9.14
N ALA A 108 -0.68 9.57 -10.09
CA ALA A 108 0.25 8.75 -10.85
C ALA A 108 1.37 8.17 -9.97
N LEU A 109 1.87 8.96 -9.00
CA LEU A 109 2.82 8.49 -7.99
C LEU A 109 2.17 7.46 -7.05
N LEU A 110 0.92 7.67 -6.63
CA LEU A 110 0.19 6.69 -5.81
C LEU A 110 -0.05 5.37 -6.57
N ASP A 111 -0.43 5.43 -7.85
CA ASP A 111 -0.57 4.25 -8.71
C ASP A 111 0.77 3.55 -8.93
N PHE A 112 1.86 4.29 -9.14
CA PHE A 112 3.21 3.71 -9.27
C PHE A 112 3.57 2.93 -8.00
N ILE A 113 3.43 3.54 -6.82
CA ILE A 113 3.74 2.87 -5.55
C ILE A 113 2.83 1.67 -5.36
N HIS A 114 1.53 1.78 -5.65
CA HIS A 114 0.61 0.64 -5.60
C HIS A 114 1.07 -0.53 -6.48
N LYS A 115 1.67 -0.26 -7.64
CA LYS A 115 2.25 -1.30 -8.51
C LYS A 115 3.59 -1.83 -8.01
N SER A 116 4.48 -0.99 -7.48
CA SER A 116 5.73 -1.42 -6.84
C SER A 116 5.50 -2.30 -5.61
N PHE A 117 4.36 -2.10 -4.94
CA PHE A 117 3.89 -2.94 -3.86
C PHE A 117 3.61 -4.38 -4.26
N GLN A 118 3.04 -4.57 -5.44
CA GLN A 118 2.81 -5.90 -6.00
C GLN A 118 4.14 -6.64 -6.23
N ALA A 119 5.25 -5.91 -6.29
CA ALA A 119 6.61 -6.43 -6.34
C ALA A 119 7.32 -6.47 -4.96
N GLY A 120 6.61 -6.25 -3.85
CA GLY A 120 7.13 -6.48 -2.48
C GLY A 120 7.62 -5.24 -1.71
N THR A 121 7.42 -4.01 -2.22
CA THR A 121 7.87 -2.78 -1.53
C THR A 121 6.80 -2.22 -0.57
N SER A 122 7.12 -1.83 0.67
CA SER A 122 6.13 -1.25 1.62
C SER A 122 5.81 0.25 1.39
N VAL A 123 4.68 0.78 1.93
CA VAL A 123 4.21 2.17 1.69
C VAL A 123 5.17 3.09 2.41
N ALA A 124 5.55 2.67 3.62
CA ALA A 124 6.52 3.35 4.43
C ALA A 124 7.88 3.42 3.72
N ALA A 125 8.30 2.34 3.05
CA ALA A 125 9.49 2.36 2.23
C ALA A 125 9.33 3.32 1.05
N GLY A 126 8.21 3.28 0.32
CA GLY A 126 7.92 4.20 -0.78
C GLY A 126 7.99 5.68 -0.37
N GLY A 127 7.35 6.05 0.74
CA GLY A 127 7.41 7.42 1.27
C GLY A 127 8.82 7.84 1.70
N LYS A 128 9.57 6.96 2.36
CA LYS A 128 10.98 7.20 2.73
C LYS A 128 11.88 7.34 1.51
N THR A 129 11.71 6.47 0.51
CA THR A 129 12.44 6.51 -0.75
C THR A 129 12.16 7.81 -1.49
N LEU A 130 10.90 8.24 -1.54
CA LEU A 130 10.53 9.51 -2.17
C LEU A 130 11.18 10.71 -1.47
N LYS A 131 11.16 10.72 -0.11
CA LYS A 131 11.86 11.74 0.68
C LYS A 131 13.35 11.79 0.34
N ALA A 132 14.03 10.64 0.42
CA ALA A 132 15.46 10.53 0.12
C ALA A 132 15.77 10.93 -1.34
N PHE A 133 14.89 10.60 -2.28
CA PHE A 133 15.02 11.01 -3.67
C PHE A 133 14.97 12.53 -3.83
N TYR A 134 14.04 13.22 -3.18
CA TYR A 134 13.98 14.69 -3.22
C TYR A 134 15.19 15.35 -2.54
N GLU A 135 15.62 14.84 -1.38
CA GLU A 135 16.82 15.30 -0.69
C GLU A 135 18.05 15.18 -1.60
N HIS A 136 18.18 14.06 -2.32
CA HIS A 136 19.27 13.85 -3.29
C HIS A 136 19.25 14.85 -4.46
N ARG A 137 18.06 15.36 -4.84
CA ARG A 137 17.93 16.41 -5.86
C ARG A 137 18.17 17.82 -5.32
N GLY A 138 18.55 17.95 -4.05
CA GLY A 138 18.80 19.25 -3.40
C GLY A 138 17.52 20.01 -3.06
N MET A 139 16.38 19.33 -2.98
CA MET A 139 15.14 19.96 -2.53
C MET A 139 15.16 20.12 -1.00
N PRO A 140 14.69 21.26 -0.47
CA PRO A 140 14.60 21.47 0.97
C PRO A 140 13.80 20.35 1.66
N ASP A 141 14.25 19.93 2.85
CA ASP A 141 13.51 18.97 3.68
C ASP A 141 12.12 19.52 3.96
N THR A 142 11.09 18.81 3.50
CA THR A 142 9.72 19.30 3.63
C THR A 142 9.17 19.16 5.04
N SER A 143 9.94 18.62 5.99
CA SER A 143 9.57 18.61 7.41
C SER A 143 9.25 20.02 7.94
N THR A 144 9.70 21.06 7.25
CA THR A 144 9.42 22.46 7.58
C THR A 144 8.27 23.09 6.80
N ILE A 145 7.68 22.43 5.80
CA ILE A 145 6.73 23.05 4.84
C ILE A 145 5.46 23.59 5.52
N ASP A 146 4.98 22.95 6.59
CA ASP A 146 3.75 23.39 7.28
C ASP A 146 4.00 23.92 8.71
N GLY A 147 5.26 24.18 9.10
CA GLY A 147 5.59 24.62 10.46
C GLY A 147 5.11 23.68 11.58
N GLY A 148 4.80 22.42 11.25
CA GLY A 148 4.17 21.45 12.13
C GLY A 148 4.76 20.04 12.00
N ASP A 149 4.56 19.22 13.05
CA ASP A 149 5.05 17.84 13.25
C ASP A 149 4.53 16.77 12.24
N LEU A 150 3.90 17.20 11.15
CA LEU A 150 3.30 16.31 10.18
C LEU A 150 4.29 16.05 9.05
N ASP A 151 5.06 14.97 9.16
CA ASP A 151 5.87 14.44 8.05
C ASP A 151 4.95 14.09 6.86
N PRO A 152 4.94 14.89 5.78
CA PRO A 152 4.01 14.71 4.66
C PRO A 152 4.38 13.46 3.83
N PHE A 153 5.64 13.06 3.84
CA PHE A 153 6.14 11.90 3.11
C PHE A 153 5.81 10.57 3.76
N THR A 154 5.73 10.53 5.09
CA THR A 154 5.36 9.29 5.78
C THR A 154 3.89 9.27 6.18
N LYS A 155 3.44 10.24 6.96
CA LYS A 155 2.07 10.22 7.51
C LYS A 155 1.05 10.65 6.45
N GLY A 156 1.33 11.76 5.77
CA GLY A 156 0.49 12.28 4.68
C GLY A 156 0.37 11.26 3.55
N PHE A 157 1.49 10.70 3.11
CA PHE A 157 1.53 9.67 2.08
C PHE A 157 0.72 8.42 2.43
N LYS A 158 0.92 7.85 3.64
CA LYS A 158 0.15 6.68 4.07
C LYS A 158 -1.35 6.96 4.12
N ALA A 159 -1.74 8.16 4.57
CA ALA A 159 -3.15 8.56 4.62
C ALA A 159 -3.75 8.70 3.22
N ALA A 160 -3.09 9.46 2.35
CA ALA A 160 -3.51 9.63 0.95
C ALA A 160 -3.61 8.28 0.23
N TYR A 161 -2.57 7.44 0.34
CA TYR A 161 -2.54 6.11 -0.26
C TYR A 161 -3.68 5.23 0.24
N LYS A 162 -3.91 5.16 1.56
CA LYS A 162 -5.00 4.37 2.14
C LYS A 162 -6.35 4.74 1.55
N TRP A 163 -6.68 6.04 1.52
CA TRP A 163 -7.99 6.49 1.07
C TRP A 163 -8.13 6.49 -0.45
N TYR A 164 -7.04 6.70 -1.18
CA TYR A 164 -6.98 6.49 -2.61
C TYR A 164 -7.28 5.03 -2.96
N SER A 165 -6.67 4.07 -2.26
CA SER A 165 -6.94 2.64 -2.46
C SER A 165 -8.40 2.27 -2.19
N VAL A 166 -9.00 2.81 -1.12
CA VAL A 166 -10.45 2.62 -0.84
C VAL A 166 -11.31 3.19 -1.97
N LEU A 167 -10.95 4.36 -2.53
CA LEU A 167 -11.68 4.95 -3.65
C LEU A 167 -11.55 4.11 -4.92
N ARG A 168 -10.34 3.60 -5.19
CA ARG A 168 -10.06 2.74 -6.35
C ARG A 168 -10.80 1.41 -6.26
N GLU A 169 -10.84 0.80 -5.08
CA GLU A 169 -11.61 -0.42 -4.81
C GLU A 169 -13.12 -0.21 -5.07
N LYS A 170 -13.68 0.93 -4.63
CA LYS A 170 -15.10 1.23 -4.91
C LYS A 170 -15.39 1.28 -6.41
N MET A 171 -14.44 1.75 -7.22
CA MET A 171 -14.60 1.87 -8.67
C MET A 171 -14.34 0.56 -9.41
N ASP A 172 -13.40 -0.23 -8.91
CA ASP A 172 -12.95 -1.49 -9.48
C ASP A 172 -12.60 -2.46 -8.35
N PRO A 173 -13.51 -3.39 -8.01
CA PRO A 173 -13.27 -4.37 -6.94
C PRO A 173 -12.02 -5.23 -7.15
N THR A 174 -11.54 -5.37 -8.40
CA THR A 174 -10.29 -6.11 -8.68
C THR A 174 -9.06 -5.42 -8.08
N TYR A 175 -9.17 -4.13 -7.76
CA TYR A 175 -8.13 -3.37 -7.05
C TYR A 175 -7.89 -3.89 -5.62
N ARG A 176 -8.93 -4.41 -4.94
CA ARG A 176 -8.85 -4.90 -3.55
C ARG A 176 -8.17 -6.26 -3.43
N LEU A 177 -8.44 -7.16 -4.38
CA LEU A 177 -7.90 -8.52 -4.39
C LEU A 177 -6.36 -8.54 -4.37
N GLN A 178 -5.72 -7.42 -4.74
CA GLN A 178 -4.27 -7.24 -4.77
C GLN A 178 -3.70 -6.67 -3.46
N TYR A 179 -4.51 -6.02 -2.61
CA TYR A 179 -4.05 -5.34 -1.38
C TYR A 179 -4.20 -6.20 -0.12
N ASP A 180 -5.36 -6.83 0.07
CA ASP A 180 -5.62 -7.71 1.23
C ASP A 180 -4.70 -8.95 1.22
N ALA A 181 -4.25 -9.34 0.03
CA ALA A 181 -3.20 -10.31 -0.25
C ALA A 181 -1.88 -10.04 0.48
N ILE A 182 -1.47 -8.76 0.54
CA ILE A 182 -0.12 -8.32 0.89
C ILE A 182 -0.05 -7.82 2.34
N ASP A 183 -1.09 -7.13 2.85
CA ASP A 183 -1.12 -6.60 4.22
C ASP A 183 -1.27 -7.71 5.27
N LYS A 184 -1.85 -8.85 4.87
CA LYS A 184 -1.99 -10.05 5.71
C LYS A 184 -0.82 -11.03 5.58
N THR A 185 0.11 -10.80 4.65
CA THR A 185 1.31 -11.62 4.54
C THR A 185 2.29 -11.21 5.64
N PRO A 186 2.72 -12.11 6.52
CA PRO A 186 3.86 -11.85 7.39
C PRO A 186 5.07 -11.52 6.52
N ARG A 187 6.05 -10.81 7.09
CA ARG A 187 7.29 -10.41 6.39
C ARG A 187 8.06 -11.59 5.75
N ASN A 188 7.72 -12.83 6.10
CA ASN A 188 8.36 -14.07 5.63
C ASN A 188 7.42 -14.95 4.79
N GLY A 189 6.26 -14.45 4.34
CA GLY A 189 5.30 -15.25 3.60
C GLY A 189 5.57 -15.28 2.09
N LEU A 190 5.44 -16.46 1.49
CA LEU A 190 5.49 -16.63 0.04
C LEU A 190 4.12 -16.28 -0.56
N LEU A 191 4.11 -15.36 -1.52
CA LEU A 191 2.92 -15.02 -2.30
C LEU A 191 2.99 -15.72 -3.66
N LEU A 192 1.96 -16.53 -3.97
CA LEU A 192 1.84 -17.18 -5.27
C LEU A 192 0.84 -16.41 -6.14
N PHE A 193 1.30 -15.81 -7.23
CA PHE A 193 0.45 -15.14 -8.22
C PHE A 193 0.30 -16.01 -9.48
N ILE A 194 -0.93 -16.10 -10.00
CA ILE A 194 -1.23 -16.74 -11.29
C ILE A 194 -1.97 -15.73 -12.17
N LYS A 195 -1.39 -15.36 -13.32
CA LYS A 195 -1.99 -14.42 -14.30
C LYS A 195 -2.46 -13.08 -13.68
N GLY A 196 -1.73 -12.56 -12.69
CA GLY A 196 -2.09 -11.31 -12.01
C GLY A 196 -3.13 -11.44 -10.89
N HIS A 197 -3.54 -12.66 -10.54
CA HIS A 197 -4.41 -12.97 -9.40
C HIS A 197 -3.60 -13.66 -8.30
N LEU A 198 -3.71 -13.19 -7.05
CA LEU A 198 -3.13 -13.89 -5.90
C LEU A 198 -3.94 -15.17 -5.64
N LEU A 199 -3.27 -16.33 -5.56
CA LEU A 199 -3.92 -17.59 -5.21
C LEU A 199 -3.65 -18.02 -3.76
N LEU A 200 -2.43 -17.80 -3.24
CA LEU A 200 -2.04 -18.28 -1.91
C LEU A 200 -1.07 -17.31 -1.24
N SER A 201 -1.30 -17.07 0.05
CA SER A 201 -0.39 -16.40 0.98
C SER A 201 0.00 -17.39 2.07
N LEU A 202 1.26 -17.82 2.11
CA LEU A 202 1.75 -18.76 3.13
C LEU A 202 2.30 -17.98 4.33
N THR A 203 1.87 -18.33 5.54
CA THR A 203 2.28 -17.65 6.78
C THR A 203 2.82 -18.65 7.79
N GLU A 204 4.02 -18.44 8.32
CA GLU A 204 4.54 -19.23 9.44
C GLU A 204 4.06 -18.60 10.76
N ALA A 205 2.87 -19.02 11.21
CA ALA A 205 2.42 -18.78 12.58
C ALA A 205 2.18 -20.13 13.23
N ALA A 206 2.73 -20.34 14.42
CA ALA A 206 2.81 -21.61 15.13
C ALA A 206 1.51 -22.44 15.07
N GLY A 207 1.53 -23.54 14.31
CA GLY A 207 0.62 -24.67 14.47
C GLY A 207 -0.80 -24.58 13.90
N SER A 208 -1.17 -23.54 13.15
CA SER A 208 -2.46 -23.48 12.42
C SER A 208 -2.42 -22.38 11.36
N ILE A 209 -2.90 -22.68 10.14
CA ILE A 209 -2.93 -21.75 9.00
C ILE A 209 -4.38 -21.63 8.52
N GLU A 210 -4.91 -20.40 8.43
CA GLU A 210 -6.22 -20.10 7.86
C GLU A 210 -6.07 -19.56 6.42
N ALA A 211 -6.79 -20.16 5.47
CA ALA A 211 -6.92 -19.65 4.10
C ALA A 211 -8.32 -19.05 3.91
N THR A 212 -8.42 -17.87 3.29
CA THR A 212 -9.69 -17.26 2.88
C THR A 212 -9.77 -17.14 1.36
N GLU A 213 -10.71 -17.85 0.74
CA GLU A 213 -11.18 -17.59 -0.63
C GLU A 213 -12.34 -16.58 -0.63
N SER A 214 -12.51 -15.80 -1.71
CA SER A 214 -13.75 -15.03 -1.93
C SER A 214 -14.24 -15.07 -3.39
N GLY A 215 -15.28 -15.89 -3.60
CA GLY A 215 -16.37 -15.79 -4.60
C GLY A 215 -16.06 -16.31 -6.02
N GLU A 216 -16.90 -17.06 -6.73
CA GLU A 216 -18.19 -17.72 -6.44
C GLU A 216 -18.31 -18.86 -7.46
N ALA A 217 -18.11 -20.11 -7.02
CA ALA A 217 -18.54 -21.31 -7.73
C ALA A 217 -18.93 -22.33 -6.66
N THR A 218 -20.16 -22.82 -6.78
CA THR A 218 -20.82 -23.77 -5.88
C THR A 218 -19.93 -24.93 -5.43
N GLY A 219 -19.58 -24.95 -4.15
CA GLY A 219 -18.85 -26.06 -3.52
C GLY A 219 -17.93 -25.58 -2.40
N SER A 220 -18.50 -25.34 -1.21
CA SER A 220 -17.71 -25.04 0.00
C SER A 220 -16.86 -26.25 0.40
N GLY A 221 -15.55 -26.17 0.18
CA GLY A 221 -14.57 -27.10 0.72
C GLY A 221 -13.36 -26.33 1.23
N VAL A 222 -13.17 -26.28 2.55
CA VAL A 222 -11.92 -25.82 3.16
C VAL A 222 -10.84 -26.84 2.82
N LEU A 223 -9.84 -26.46 2.02
CA LEU A 223 -8.68 -27.33 1.79
C LEU A 223 -7.61 -26.99 2.84
N GLU A 224 -7.59 -27.77 3.91
CA GLU A 224 -6.50 -27.72 4.89
C GLU A 224 -5.25 -28.33 4.23
N ILE A 225 -4.26 -27.49 3.94
CA ILE A 225 -3.03 -27.92 3.30
C ILE A 225 -1.93 -28.00 4.36
N ASP A 226 -1.72 -29.20 4.87
CA ASP A 226 -0.54 -29.55 5.65
C ASP A 226 0.70 -29.42 4.76
N LEU A 227 1.60 -28.47 5.05
CA LEU A 227 2.84 -28.24 4.29
C LEU A 227 3.78 -29.47 4.29
N VAL A 228 3.63 -30.35 5.29
CA VAL A 228 4.34 -31.64 5.36
C VAL A 228 3.77 -32.63 4.32
N ARG A 229 2.50 -32.47 3.94
CA ARG A 229 1.79 -33.30 2.97
C ARG A 229 1.47 -32.59 1.66
N PHE A 230 1.90 -31.34 1.48
CA PHE A 230 1.76 -30.63 0.22
C PHE A 230 2.48 -31.45 -0.84
N PRO A 231 1.86 -31.73 -2.00
CA PRO A 231 2.38 -32.71 -2.93
C PRO A 231 3.47 -32.06 -3.80
N TRP A 232 4.56 -31.62 -3.16
CA TRP A 232 5.71 -30.98 -3.76
C TRP A 232 6.24 -31.77 -4.97
N GLN A 233 6.16 -33.10 -4.90
CA GLN A 233 6.56 -34.00 -5.98
C GLN A 233 5.67 -33.90 -7.23
N THR A 234 4.38 -33.57 -7.09
CA THR A 234 3.46 -33.43 -8.23
C THR A 234 3.34 -31.98 -8.70
N MET A 235 3.75 -31.01 -7.89
CA MET A 235 3.63 -29.58 -8.19
C MET A 235 4.31 -29.18 -9.51
N PRO A 236 5.54 -29.61 -9.84
CA PRO A 236 6.14 -29.33 -11.15
C PRO A 236 5.30 -29.84 -12.32
N SER A 237 4.72 -31.04 -12.18
CA SER A 237 3.83 -31.63 -13.19
C SER A 237 2.51 -30.87 -13.32
N LEU A 238 1.97 -30.35 -12.22
CA LEU A 238 0.78 -29.49 -12.23
C LEU A 238 1.10 -28.14 -12.88
N LEU A 239 2.21 -27.50 -12.51
CA LEU A 239 2.65 -26.25 -13.11
C LEU A 239 2.83 -26.42 -14.63
N ALA A 240 3.50 -27.49 -15.06
CA ALA A 240 3.64 -27.81 -16.48
C ALA A 240 2.28 -28.10 -17.17
N LYS A 241 1.42 -28.92 -16.55
CA LYS A 241 0.11 -29.30 -17.11
C LYS A 241 -0.81 -28.10 -17.33
N TYR A 242 -0.76 -27.11 -16.44
CA TYR A 242 -1.61 -25.92 -16.50
C TYR A 242 -0.89 -24.68 -17.06
N ASN A 243 0.34 -24.84 -17.55
CA ASN A 243 1.19 -23.77 -18.06
C ASN A 243 1.33 -22.60 -17.07
N LEU A 244 1.61 -22.94 -15.81
CA LEU A 244 1.82 -22.03 -14.70
C LEU A 244 3.32 -21.95 -14.38
N PHE A 245 3.77 -20.79 -13.90
CA PHE A 245 5.14 -20.58 -13.43
C PHE A 245 5.10 -19.93 -12.04
N ILE A 246 6.12 -20.20 -11.23
CA ILE A 246 6.32 -19.50 -9.96
C ILE A 246 7.23 -18.31 -10.23
N GLU A 247 6.75 -17.11 -9.94
CA GLU A 247 7.53 -15.89 -10.03
C GLU A 247 8.14 -15.58 -8.65
N GLY A 248 9.40 -15.13 -8.61
CA GLY A 248 10.09 -14.79 -7.36
C GLY A 248 10.72 -15.96 -6.60
N TRP A 249 10.87 -17.14 -7.23
CA TRP A 249 11.63 -18.24 -6.63
C TRP A 249 13.13 -17.86 -6.54
N PRO A 250 13.80 -18.04 -5.39
CA PRO A 250 15.19 -17.63 -5.24
C PRO A 250 16.11 -18.34 -6.24
N GLU A 251 17.02 -17.57 -6.87
CA GLU A 251 17.97 -18.10 -7.83
C GLU A 251 18.92 -19.12 -7.16
N GLY A 252 19.10 -20.29 -7.79
CA GLY A 252 19.93 -21.37 -7.26
C GLY A 252 19.28 -22.25 -6.19
N VAL A 253 18.06 -21.93 -5.72
CA VAL A 253 17.32 -22.82 -4.81
C VAL A 253 16.54 -23.85 -5.63
N PRO A 254 16.79 -25.16 -5.48
CA PRO A 254 16.06 -26.18 -6.24
C PRO A 254 14.60 -26.26 -5.78
N PHE A 255 13.70 -26.54 -6.72
CA PHE A 255 12.29 -26.71 -6.42
C PHE A 255 12.06 -27.96 -5.52
N PRO A 256 11.25 -27.90 -4.46
CA PRO A 256 11.00 -29.04 -3.58
C PRO A 256 10.41 -30.21 -4.38
N GLY A 257 11.04 -31.38 -4.32
CA GLY A 257 10.65 -32.57 -5.09
C GLY A 257 11.50 -32.84 -6.34
N GLN A 258 12.40 -31.94 -6.74
CA GLN A 258 13.48 -32.27 -7.67
C GLN A 258 14.66 -32.93 -6.91
N GLY A 259 14.64 -34.26 -6.86
CA GLY A 259 15.71 -35.09 -6.26
C GLY A 259 15.52 -35.43 -4.77
N ASP A 260 16.36 -36.35 -4.28
CA ASP A 260 16.25 -37.04 -2.97
C ASP A 260 16.61 -36.15 -1.75
N LYS A 261 16.45 -34.83 -1.87
CA LYS A 261 17.01 -33.82 -0.95
C LYS A 261 15.95 -32.95 -0.27
N THR A 262 14.72 -33.42 -0.12
CA THR A 262 13.62 -32.67 0.52
C THR A 262 13.97 -32.25 1.96
N LYS A 263 14.68 -33.10 2.71
CA LYS A 263 15.18 -32.78 4.06
C LYS A 263 16.29 -31.73 4.07
N THR A 264 17.07 -31.64 2.99
CA THR A 264 18.14 -30.64 2.84
C THR A 264 17.55 -29.27 2.55
N ILE A 265 16.47 -29.19 1.76
CA ILE A 265 15.77 -27.94 1.43
C ILE A 265 15.06 -27.37 2.65
N GLU A 266 14.39 -28.23 3.44
CA GLU A 266 13.76 -27.81 4.70
C GLU A 266 14.80 -27.25 5.69
N LYS A 267 15.97 -27.89 5.78
CA LYS A 267 17.08 -27.39 6.60
C LYS A 267 17.65 -26.08 6.05
N LEU A 268 17.85 -25.96 4.73
CA LEU A 268 18.39 -24.76 4.09
C LEU A 268 17.47 -23.55 4.28
N LEU A 269 16.16 -23.74 4.14
CA LEU A 269 15.15 -22.72 4.38
C LEU A 269 15.11 -22.31 5.86
N LYS A 270 15.16 -23.27 6.79
CA LYS A 270 15.20 -22.97 8.23
C LYS A 270 16.48 -22.25 8.66
N ASP A 271 17.62 -22.57 8.04
CA ASP A 271 18.89 -21.93 8.34
C ASP A 271 18.93 -20.50 7.75
N GLN A 272 18.49 -20.30 6.50
CA GLN A 272 18.39 -18.96 5.89
C GLN A 272 17.38 -18.04 6.59
N LEU A 273 16.25 -18.58 7.04
CA LEU A 273 15.25 -17.83 7.81
C LEU A 273 15.77 -17.44 9.20
N ARG A 274 16.67 -18.23 9.79
CA ARG A 274 17.32 -17.93 11.08
C ARG A 274 18.36 -16.83 10.93
N ASP A 275 19.17 -16.88 9.87
CA ASP A 275 20.17 -15.84 9.56
C ASP A 275 19.51 -14.48 9.26
N LEU A 276 18.32 -14.47 8.65
CA LEU A 276 17.54 -13.26 8.40
C LEU A 276 16.79 -12.73 9.63
N ALA A 277 16.58 -13.56 10.66
CA ALA A 277 15.91 -13.16 11.89
C ALA A 277 16.83 -12.41 12.88
N GLY A 278 18.15 -12.51 12.71
CA GLY A 278 19.16 -11.88 13.58
C GLY A 278 19.20 -12.50 14.98
N ASP A 279 20.37 -12.95 15.41
CA ASP A 279 20.59 -13.42 16.78
C ASP A 279 20.48 -12.24 17.76
N GLU A 280 19.27 -11.94 18.26
CA GLU A 280 19.12 -11.19 19.52
C GLU A 280 19.50 -12.13 20.68
N GLU A 281 20.75 -12.01 21.14
CA GLU A 281 21.18 -12.58 22.42
C GLU A 281 20.32 -11.99 23.56
N ILE A 282 19.61 -12.88 24.27
CA ILE A 282 18.91 -12.57 25.51
C ILE A 282 19.97 -12.29 26.59
N PRO A 283 19.98 -11.10 27.25
CA PRO A 283 20.92 -10.85 28.33
C PRO A 283 20.61 -11.76 29.53
N HIS A 284 21.63 -12.47 30.00
CA HIS A 284 21.60 -13.24 31.23
C HIS A 284 21.09 -12.40 32.41
N ALA A 285 20.03 -12.88 33.06
CA ALA A 285 19.52 -12.33 34.31
C ALA A 285 20.61 -12.33 35.39
N ALA A 286 20.80 -11.16 36.00
CA ALA A 286 21.66 -10.94 37.15
C ALA A 286 21.24 -11.86 38.33
N ARG A 287 22.20 -12.61 38.88
CA ARG A 287 22.04 -13.27 40.18
C ARG A 287 22.24 -12.23 41.28
N CYS A 288 21.19 -12.00 42.04
CA CYS A 288 21.24 -11.27 43.30
C CYS A 288 21.83 -12.19 44.38
N SER A 289 22.79 -11.64 45.11
CA SER A 289 23.45 -12.21 46.28
C SER A 289 22.47 -12.33 47.46
N THR A 290 22.51 -13.45 48.17
CA THR A 290 22.06 -13.54 49.55
C THR A 290 23.21 -14.00 50.42
N SER A 291 23.63 -13.10 51.30
CA SER A 291 24.43 -13.34 52.49
C SER A 291 23.69 -14.25 53.47
N THR A 292 24.33 -15.32 53.94
CA THR A 292 24.53 -15.61 55.37
C THR A 292 25.69 -16.58 55.52
#